data_AF-A0AAW2J6X7-F1
#
_entry.id   AF-A0AAW2J6X7-F1
#
_cell.length_a   1.000
_cell.length_b   1.000
_cell.length_c   1.000
_cell.angle_alpha   90.00
_cell.angle_beta   90.00
_cell.angle_gamma   90.00
#
_symmetry.space_group_name_H-M   'P 1'
#
loop_
_entity.id
_entity.type
_entity.pdbx_description
1 polymer ?
#
loop_
_entity_poly.entity_id
_entity_poly.type
_entity_poly.pdbx_seq_one_letter_code
_entity_poly.pdbx_strand_id
1 'polypeptide(L)'
;MAKSIRILFAIAAWYDYEIWKMDVKTAFLNGFVEEEIFMDQPEGFTTVGEEQKFSIEDMGEASYILGIKIYRDRSRRLLGLTQSSYIEKILKRFKMEHSKRALLPMRHRIKLSKKQSPKIDEELKRMSNIRYAVQCTKPDIAYALSVTSRYQACAGEAHWGTVKSILKYLKRTKDIFLIYGGVELILEGYSDPSFQSDDDDAKSQSGVV
;
A
#
# COMPACT_ATOMS: atom_id res chain seq x y z
N MET A 1 -1.78 -4.72 8.09
CA MET A 1 -1.76 -5.47 6.81
C MET A 1 -0.45 -5.23 6.03
N ALA A 2 -0.18 -4.06 5.45
CA ALA A 2 1.02 -3.95 4.59
C ALA A 2 2.38 -3.92 5.32
N LYS A 3 2.46 -3.43 6.58
CA LYS A 3 3.71 -3.48 7.38
C LYS A 3 4.18 -4.92 7.62
N SER A 4 3.27 -5.79 8.03
CA SER A 4 3.53 -7.21 8.25
C SER A 4 4.04 -7.90 6.99
N ILE A 5 3.43 -7.60 5.84
CA ILE A 5 3.86 -8.14 4.53
C ILE A 5 5.29 -7.68 4.18
N ARG A 6 5.67 -6.42 4.45
CA ARG A 6 7.03 -5.93 4.21
C ARG A 6 8.08 -6.66 5.05
N ILE A 7 7.77 -6.93 6.32
CA ILE A 7 8.64 -7.70 7.22
C ILE A 7 8.81 -9.12 6.67
N LEU A 8 7.72 -9.78 6.27
CA LEU A 8 7.78 -11.11 5.67
C LEU A 8 8.65 -11.14 4.40
N PHE A 9 8.54 -10.14 3.52
CA PHE A 9 9.42 -10.03 2.35
C PHE A 9 10.89 -9.82 2.71
N ALA A 10 11.19 -9.03 3.74
CA ALA A 10 12.56 -8.85 4.22
C ALA A 10 13.15 -10.16 4.76
N ILE A 11 12.38 -10.90 5.56
CA ILE A 11 12.75 -12.23 6.08
C ILE A 11 12.95 -13.22 4.92
N ALA A 12 12.03 -13.26 3.96
CA ALA A 12 12.11 -14.15 2.81
C ALA A 12 13.34 -13.86 1.94
N ALA A 13 13.66 -12.59 1.71
CA ALA A 13 14.90 -12.19 1.05
C ALA A 13 16.14 -12.62 1.85
N TRP A 14 16.12 -12.44 3.17
CA TRP A 14 17.23 -12.73 4.06
C TRP A 14 17.52 -14.22 4.28
N TYR A 15 16.51 -15.08 4.27
CA TYR A 15 16.69 -16.54 4.39
C TYR A 15 16.61 -17.27 3.04
N ASP A 16 16.43 -16.52 1.95
CA ASP A 16 16.15 -17.05 0.61
C ASP A 16 14.94 -18.01 0.54
N TYR A 17 13.91 -17.75 1.36
CA TYR A 17 12.69 -18.56 1.38
C TYR A 17 11.84 -18.35 0.13
N GLU A 18 11.27 -19.44 -0.38
CA GLU A 18 10.26 -19.37 -1.42
C GLU A 18 9.00 -18.67 -0.91
N ILE A 19 8.35 -17.94 -1.82
CA ILE A 19 7.09 -17.27 -1.52
C ILE A 19 6.05 -17.91 -2.40
N TRP A 20 5.20 -18.71 -1.78
CA TRP A 20 4.12 -19.41 -2.46
C TRP A 20 2.85 -18.61 -2.34
N LYS A 21 2.06 -18.58 -3.41
CA LYS A 21 0.74 -17.95 -3.39
C LYS A 21 -0.31 -19.04 -3.36
N MET A 22 -1.11 -19.00 -2.32
CA MET A 22 -2.26 -19.88 -2.14
C MET A 22 -3.54 -19.05 -2.23
N ASP A 23 -4.50 -19.51 -3.03
CA ASP A 23 -5.84 -18.91 -3.08
C ASP A 23 -6.84 -19.88 -2.48
N VAL A 24 -7.67 -19.38 -1.56
CA VAL A 24 -8.73 -20.20 -0.95
C VAL A 24 -9.97 -20.03 -1.82
N LYS A 25 -10.25 -21.03 -2.66
CA LYS A 25 -11.30 -20.98 -3.72
C LYS A 25 -12.67 -20.56 -3.22
N THR A 26 -12.95 -20.91 -1.98
CA THR A 26 -14.12 -20.49 -1.26
C THR A 26 -13.63 -19.77 -0.01
N ALA A 27 -13.90 -18.48 0.16
CA ALA A 27 -13.99 -17.90 1.51
C ALA A 27 -15.24 -18.41 2.28
N PHE A 28 -15.56 -19.68 2.03
CA PHE A 28 -16.21 -20.68 2.86
C PHE A 28 -15.43 -21.99 2.61
N LEU A 29 -14.15 -21.98 2.96
CA LEU A 29 -13.50 -23.00 3.74
C LEU A 29 -14.02 -24.44 3.46
N ASN A 30 -13.69 -25.05 2.31
CA ASN A 30 -14.00 -26.48 2.04
C ASN A 30 -13.02 -27.21 1.12
N GLY A 31 -11.97 -27.83 1.68
CA GLY A 31 -11.04 -28.69 0.95
C GLY A 31 -9.87 -29.19 1.79
N PHE A 32 -9.08 -30.07 1.22
CA PHE A 32 -8.05 -30.78 1.98
C PHE A 32 -6.69 -30.18 1.68
N VAL A 33 -5.99 -29.81 2.75
CA VAL A 33 -4.59 -29.38 2.72
C VAL A 33 -3.78 -30.52 3.33
N GLU A 34 -2.74 -30.97 2.64
CA GLU A 34 -1.86 -32.06 3.12
C GLU A 34 -0.83 -31.56 4.16
N GLU A 35 -0.75 -30.24 4.35
CA GLU A 35 0.19 -29.56 5.23
C GLU A 35 -0.46 -29.21 6.58
N GLU A 36 0.31 -29.29 7.67
CA GLU A 36 -0.17 -28.98 9.01
C GLU A 36 -0.27 -27.45 9.20
N ILE A 37 -1.50 -26.94 9.35
CA ILE A 37 -1.80 -25.52 9.55
C ILE A 37 -2.30 -25.31 10.99
N PHE A 38 -1.68 -24.39 11.72
CA PHE A 38 -2.16 -23.96 13.04
C PHE A 38 -3.09 -22.75 12.90
N MET A 39 -4.40 -22.95 13.11
CA MET A 39 -5.44 -21.91 13.09
C MET A 39 -6.56 -22.27 14.06
N ASP A 40 -7.05 -21.30 14.84
CA ASP A 40 -8.31 -21.42 15.58
C ASP A 40 -9.46 -20.78 14.80
N GLN A 41 -10.59 -21.48 14.71
CA GLN A 41 -11.81 -20.96 14.11
C GLN A 41 -12.50 -19.99 15.10
N PRO A 42 -12.94 -18.79 14.66
CA PRO A 42 -13.63 -17.85 15.54
C PRO A 42 -15.01 -18.37 16.00
N GLU A 43 -15.39 -18.04 17.23
CA GLU A 43 -16.68 -18.42 17.83
C GLU A 43 -17.87 -17.99 16.96
N GLY A 44 -18.82 -18.90 16.74
CA GLY A 44 -20.05 -18.65 15.96
C GLY A 44 -20.04 -19.13 14.51
N PHE A 45 -18.93 -19.71 14.03
CA PHE A 45 -18.81 -20.28 12.66
C PHE A 45 -18.69 -21.81 12.62
N THR A 46 -18.90 -22.51 13.74
CA THR A 46 -18.81 -23.97 13.84
C THR A 46 -20.11 -24.64 13.37
N THR A 47 -20.09 -25.27 12.19
CA THR A 47 -21.10 -26.23 11.74
C THR A 47 -20.63 -27.66 12.06
N VAL A 48 -21.49 -28.44 12.74
CA VAL A 48 -21.18 -29.80 13.17
C VAL A 48 -20.88 -30.69 11.95
N GLY A 49 -19.64 -31.13 11.79
CA GLY A 49 -19.20 -32.08 10.75
C GLY A 49 -18.36 -31.50 9.61
N GLU A 50 -18.24 -30.18 9.49
CA GLU A 50 -17.36 -29.48 8.52
C GLU A 50 -16.28 -28.63 9.22
N GLU A 51 -15.90 -29.02 10.42
CA GLU A 51 -14.84 -28.35 11.16
C GLU A 51 -13.51 -28.49 10.39
N GLN A 52 -12.85 -27.36 10.11
CA GLN A 52 -11.42 -27.25 9.75
C GLN A 52 -10.95 -27.75 8.36
N LYS A 53 -11.79 -27.80 7.32
CA LYS A 53 -11.34 -28.22 5.97
C LYS A 53 -11.42 -27.08 4.96
N PHE A 54 -10.32 -26.60 4.36
CA PHE A 54 -10.30 -25.49 3.38
C PHE A 54 -9.70 -25.88 2.01
N SER A 55 -10.37 -25.56 0.89
CA SER A 55 -9.81 -25.85 -0.45
C SER A 55 -8.84 -24.76 -0.79
N ILE A 56 -7.57 -25.15 -0.80
CA ILE A 56 -6.47 -24.29 -1.19
C ILE A 56 -6.07 -24.68 -2.62
N GLU A 57 -6.04 -23.68 -3.49
CA GLU A 57 -5.39 -23.78 -4.79
C GLU A 57 -3.98 -23.25 -4.67
N ASP A 58 -3.02 -24.12 -4.94
CA ASP A 58 -1.64 -23.70 -5.17
C ASP A 58 -1.54 -22.96 -6.50
N MET A 59 -1.12 -21.70 -6.44
CA MET A 59 -0.88 -20.87 -7.61
C MET A 59 0.61 -20.83 -8.01
N GLY A 60 1.44 -21.66 -7.36
CA GLY A 60 2.88 -21.74 -7.51
C GLY A 60 3.63 -20.55 -6.90
N GLU A 61 4.84 -20.32 -7.38
CA GLU A 61 5.69 -19.22 -6.91
C GLU A 61 5.03 -17.86 -7.17
N ALA A 62 4.96 -17.04 -6.12
CA ALA A 62 4.28 -15.77 -6.12
C ALA A 62 5.01 -14.74 -6.99
N SER A 63 4.55 -14.56 -8.22
CA SER A 63 4.98 -13.46 -9.10
C SER A 63 4.20 -12.16 -8.85
N TYR A 64 2.99 -12.25 -8.30
CA TYR A 64 2.16 -11.11 -7.92
C TYR A 64 1.37 -11.37 -6.63
N ILE A 65 1.36 -10.39 -5.71
CA ILE A 65 0.54 -10.41 -4.50
C ILE A 65 -0.21 -9.09 -4.38
N LEU A 66 -1.55 -9.14 -4.35
CA LEU A 66 -2.42 -7.97 -4.21
C LEU A 66 -2.07 -6.82 -5.20
N GLY A 67 -1.72 -7.16 -6.45
CA GLY A 67 -1.33 -6.19 -7.47
C GLY A 67 0.08 -5.59 -7.32
N ILE A 68 0.89 -6.11 -6.40
CA ILE A 68 2.34 -5.88 -6.32
C ILE A 68 3.02 -6.98 -7.13
N LYS A 69 3.87 -6.61 -8.09
CA LYS A 69 4.74 -7.55 -8.79
C LYS A 69 5.99 -7.78 -7.95
N ILE A 70 6.38 -9.05 -7.82
CA ILE A 70 7.57 -9.49 -7.10
C ILE A 70 8.64 -9.83 -8.13
N TYR A 71 9.84 -9.30 -7.92
CA TYR A 71 11.05 -9.62 -8.67
C TYR A 71 12.03 -10.25 -7.69
N ARG A 72 12.68 -11.33 -8.09
CA ARG A 72 13.63 -12.04 -7.24
C ARG A 72 14.93 -12.29 -7.99
N ASP A 73 16.03 -11.97 -7.34
CA ASP A 73 17.38 -12.30 -7.78
C ASP A 73 18.08 -13.08 -6.67
N ARG A 74 18.14 -14.41 -6.83
CA ARG A 74 18.75 -15.31 -5.84
C ARG A 74 20.27 -15.17 -5.78
N SER A 75 20.91 -14.84 -6.90
CA SER A 75 22.37 -14.67 -6.96
C SER A 75 22.85 -13.52 -6.08
N ARG A 76 22.02 -12.47 -5.99
CA ARG A 76 22.29 -11.27 -5.17
C ARG A 76 21.47 -11.23 -3.88
N ARG A 77 20.63 -12.24 -3.63
CA ARG A 77 19.69 -12.32 -2.51
C ARG A 77 18.80 -11.07 -2.40
N LEU A 78 18.31 -10.60 -3.55
CA LEU A 78 17.46 -9.42 -3.64
C LEU A 78 16.02 -9.81 -3.94
N LEU A 79 15.09 -9.13 -3.28
CA LEU A 79 13.67 -9.19 -3.57
C LEU A 79 13.15 -7.78 -3.84
N GLY A 80 12.73 -7.54 -5.08
CA GLY A 80 12.17 -6.26 -5.51
C GLY A 80 10.65 -6.29 -5.58
N LEU A 81 10.01 -5.24 -5.09
CA LEU A 81 8.57 -5.03 -5.20
C LEU A 81 8.27 -3.83 -6.10
N THR A 82 7.36 -4.01 -7.05
CA THR A 82 6.88 -2.91 -7.90
C THR A 82 5.37 -2.91 -8.06
N GLN A 83 4.80 -1.73 -8.30
CA GLN A 83 3.37 -1.52 -8.54
C GLN A 83 3.13 -0.73 -9.84
N SER A 84 4.03 -0.81 -10.83
CA SER A 84 3.94 -0.04 -12.08
C SER A 84 2.58 -0.15 -12.77
N SER A 85 2.05 -1.36 -12.90
CA SER A 85 0.74 -1.59 -13.54
C SER A 85 -0.43 -1.00 -12.75
N TYR A 86 -0.36 -0.99 -11.41
CA TYR A 86 -1.33 -0.33 -10.56
C TYR A 86 -1.26 1.20 -10.69
N ILE A 87 -0.05 1.76 -10.75
CA ILE A 87 0.18 3.20 -10.96
C ILE A 87 -0.40 3.62 -12.32
N GLU A 88 -0.18 2.83 -13.38
CA GLU A 88 -0.77 3.10 -14.70
C GLU A 88 -2.30 3.11 -14.68
N LYS A 89 -2.91 2.12 -14.01
CA LYS A 89 -4.37 2.08 -13.81
C LYS A 89 -4.90 3.32 -13.08
N ILE A 90 -4.19 3.78 -12.04
CA ILE A 90 -4.53 5.03 -11.34
C ILE A 90 -4.40 6.23 -12.28
N LEU A 91 -3.29 6.35 -13.01
CA LEU A 91 -3.07 7.48 -13.93
C LEU A 91 -4.17 7.55 -14.99
N LYS A 92 -4.58 6.41 -15.55
CA LYS A 92 -5.70 6.31 -16.50
C LYS A 92 -7.03 6.73 -15.87
N ARG A 93 -7.34 6.22 -14.68
CA ARG A 93 -8.56 6.57 -13.93
C ARG A 93 -8.71 8.07 -13.74
N PHE A 94 -7.61 8.77 -13.46
CA PHE A 94 -7.60 10.22 -13.24
C PHE A 94 -7.27 11.05 -14.50
N LYS A 95 -7.21 10.42 -15.69
CA LYS A 95 -6.86 11.08 -16.97
C LYS A 95 -5.51 11.83 -16.92
N MET A 96 -4.54 11.23 -16.24
CA MET A 96 -3.19 11.79 -15.99
C MET A 96 -2.09 11.09 -16.80
N GLU A 97 -2.44 10.17 -17.70
CA GLU A 97 -1.50 9.40 -18.54
C GLU A 97 -0.56 10.30 -19.35
N HIS A 98 -1.06 11.42 -19.89
CA HIS A 98 -0.29 12.37 -20.68
C HIS A 98 0.16 13.62 -19.89
N SER A 99 -0.01 13.62 -18.57
CA SER A 99 0.39 14.76 -17.72
C SER A 99 1.91 14.96 -17.66
N LYS A 100 2.36 16.17 -17.30
CA LYS A 100 3.78 16.46 -17.04
C LYS A 100 4.30 15.60 -15.88
N ARG A 101 5.57 15.20 -15.90
CA ARG A 101 6.23 14.46 -14.80
C ARG A 101 6.69 15.45 -13.73
N ALA A 102 6.42 15.17 -12.45
CA ALA A 102 6.88 16.00 -11.34
C ALA A 102 8.09 15.36 -10.65
N LEU A 103 9.00 16.19 -10.13
CA LEU A 103 10.18 15.73 -9.39
C LEU A 103 9.88 15.42 -7.93
N LEU A 104 8.95 16.17 -7.32
CA LEU A 104 8.57 16.03 -5.92
C LEU A 104 7.09 15.65 -5.80
N PRO A 105 6.71 14.79 -4.84
CA PRO A 105 5.31 14.40 -4.63
C PRO A 105 4.47 15.57 -4.09
N MET A 106 5.06 16.43 -3.27
CA MET A 106 4.44 17.63 -2.71
C MET A 106 5.51 18.70 -2.48
N ARG A 107 5.17 19.99 -2.63
CA ARG A 107 6.09 21.07 -2.26
C ARG A 107 6.14 21.23 -0.74
N HIS A 108 7.30 21.58 -0.23
CA HIS A 108 7.48 21.88 1.18
C HIS A 108 6.63 23.11 1.56
N ARG A 109 6.07 23.14 2.79
CA ARG A 109 5.22 24.21 3.35
C ARG A 109 3.82 24.41 2.71
N ILE A 110 3.30 23.45 1.96
CA ILE A 110 1.88 23.49 1.57
C ILE A 110 1.03 23.23 2.82
N LYS A 111 0.28 24.24 3.26
CA LYS A 111 -0.76 24.12 4.29
C LYS A 111 -2.10 23.92 3.59
N LEU A 112 -2.72 22.76 3.85
CA LEU A 112 -4.09 22.46 3.41
C LEU A 112 -5.01 22.64 4.62
N SER A 113 -6.26 23.03 4.38
CA SER A 113 -7.25 23.25 5.45
C SER A 113 -8.66 22.97 4.93
N LYS A 114 -9.58 22.60 5.85
CA LYS A 114 -11.02 22.47 5.58
C LYS A 114 -11.65 23.76 5.06
N LYS A 115 -11.02 24.92 5.26
CA LYS A 115 -11.48 26.19 4.65
C LYS A 115 -11.45 26.16 3.12
N GLN A 116 -10.62 25.29 2.54
CA GLN A 116 -10.46 25.10 1.10
C GLN A 116 -11.37 23.98 0.56
N SER A 117 -12.26 23.42 1.40
CA SER A 117 -13.22 22.41 0.99
C SER A 117 -14.31 22.98 0.07
N PRO A 118 -14.84 22.15 -0.85
CA PRO A 118 -15.84 22.59 -1.79
C PRO A 118 -17.16 22.83 -1.03
N LYS A 119 -17.90 23.84 -1.46
CA LYS A 119 -19.20 24.20 -0.86
C LYS A 119 -20.38 23.51 -1.54
N ILE A 120 -20.14 22.78 -2.64
CA ILE A 120 -21.16 22.20 -3.52
C ILE A 120 -20.93 20.69 -3.64
N ASP A 121 -22.00 19.90 -3.51
CA ASP A 121 -21.98 18.43 -3.45
C ASP A 121 -21.41 17.73 -4.70
N GLU A 122 -21.49 18.35 -5.89
CA GLU A 122 -20.96 17.77 -7.13
C GLU A 122 -19.43 17.56 -7.11
N GLU A 123 -18.71 18.27 -6.23
CA GLU A 123 -17.24 18.17 -6.15
C GLU A 123 -16.75 17.01 -5.24
N LEU A 124 -17.66 16.36 -4.47
CA LEU A 124 -17.32 15.40 -3.43
C LEU A 124 -16.88 14.00 -3.92
N LYS A 125 -17.07 13.65 -5.21
CA LYS A 125 -16.85 12.27 -5.70
C LYS A 125 -15.47 11.98 -6.31
N ARG A 126 -14.51 12.91 -6.27
CA ARG A 126 -13.24 12.75 -7.01
C ARG A 126 -12.09 12.08 -6.24
N MET A 127 -12.13 11.95 -4.91
CA MET A 127 -10.96 11.57 -4.09
C MET A 127 -11.01 10.16 -3.44
N SER A 128 -11.31 9.13 -4.23
CA SER A 128 -11.17 7.73 -3.77
C SER A 128 -10.11 6.95 -4.57
N ASN A 129 -9.18 6.30 -3.83
CA ASN A 129 -8.17 5.30 -4.27
C ASN A 129 -6.72 5.69 -4.65
N ILE A 130 -6.06 6.58 -3.89
CA ILE A 130 -4.56 6.70 -3.96
C ILE A 130 -3.88 6.00 -2.76
N ARG A 131 -4.63 5.74 -1.68
CA ARG A 131 -4.11 5.23 -0.41
C ARG A 131 -3.37 3.88 -0.52
N TYR A 132 -3.81 3.03 -1.44
CA TYR A 132 -3.28 1.68 -1.60
C TYR A 132 -1.84 1.64 -2.13
N ALA A 133 -1.44 2.58 -3.00
CA ALA A 133 -0.08 2.62 -3.58
C ALA A 133 1.02 2.83 -2.52
N VAL A 134 0.73 3.67 -1.53
CA VAL A 134 1.65 3.98 -0.42
C VAL A 134 1.82 2.84 0.54
N GLN A 135 0.71 2.13 0.78
CA GLN A 135 0.65 1.11 1.80
C GLN A 135 1.63 -0.02 1.47
N CYS A 136 1.86 -0.31 0.19
CA CYS A 136 2.61 -1.49 -0.24
C CYS A 136 4.06 -1.20 -0.67
N THR A 137 4.33 -0.31 -1.63
CA THR A 137 5.67 -0.19 -2.24
C THR A 137 6.24 1.23 -2.35
N LYS A 138 5.48 2.27 -2.00
CA LYS A 138 5.88 3.68 -2.18
C LYS A 138 5.96 4.46 -0.87
N PRO A 139 6.94 4.18 0.02
CA PRO A 139 7.15 4.94 1.25
C PRO A 139 7.53 6.41 0.99
N ASP A 140 8.17 6.68 -0.14
CA ASP A 140 8.62 8.00 -0.62
C ASP A 140 7.48 9.03 -0.80
N ILE A 141 6.23 8.59 -0.91
CA ILE A 141 5.05 9.49 -0.98
C ILE A 141 4.17 9.43 0.28
N ALA A 142 4.60 8.72 1.33
CA ALA A 142 3.78 8.48 2.52
C ALA A 142 3.34 9.78 3.20
N TYR A 143 4.25 10.74 3.32
CA TYR A 143 3.94 12.06 3.88
C TYR A 143 2.94 12.86 3.01
N ALA A 144 3.15 12.92 1.69
CA ALA A 144 2.24 13.65 0.80
C ALA A 144 0.82 13.03 0.81
N LEU A 145 0.74 11.71 0.89
CA LEU A 145 -0.53 11.02 1.04
C LEU A 145 -1.17 11.28 2.41
N SER A 146 -0.42 11.22 3.51
CA SER A 146 -1.00 11.44 4.85
C SER A 146 -1.68 12.82 4.92
N VAL A 147 -1.01 13.85 4.43
CA VAL A 147 -1.52 15.23 4.37
C VAL A 147 -2.81 15.33 3.54
N THR A 148 -2.83 14.74 2.33
CA THR A 148 -4.01 14.81 1.43
C THR A 148 -5.15 13.89 1.84
N SER A 149 -4.87 12.80 2.57
CA SER A 149 -5.87 11.81 2.98
C SER A 149 -6.90 12.36 3.98
N ARG A 150 -6.50 13.34 4.79
CA ARG A 150 -7.38 14.02 5.76
C ARG A 150 -8.58 14.73 5.12
N TYR A 151 -8.46 15.11 3.85
CA TYR A 151 -9.47 15.87 3.13
C TYR A 151 -10.29 15.02 2.15
N GLN A 152 -10.20 13.67 2.25
CA GLN A 152 -10.94 12.77 1.35
C GLN A 152 -12.45 13.00 1.34
N ALA A 153 -13.02 13.37 2.49
CA ALA A 153 -14.45 13.64 2.62
C ALA A 153 -14.86 15.04 2.15
N CYS A 154 -13.92 15.97 1.93
CA CYS A 154 -14.21 17.39 1.68
C CYS A 154 -13.13 18.06 0.80
N ALA A 155 -12.77 17.42 -0.31
CA ALA A 155 -11.65 17.87 -1.13
C ALA A 155 -12.00 18.99 -2.11
N GLY A 156 -11.36 20.16 -1.98
CA GLY A 156 -11.53 21.25 -2.94
C GLY A 156 -10.37 21.35 -3.94
N GLU A 157 -10.34 22.42 -4.71
CA GLU A 157 -9.40 22.57 -5.82
C GLU A 157 -7.92 22.59 -5.38
N ALA A 158 -7.61 23.20 -4.23
CA ALA A 158 -6.27 23.19 -3.66
C ALA A 158 -5.80 21.77 -3.27
N HIS A 159 -6.70 20.99 -2.66
CA HIS A 159 -6.45 19.58 -2.33
C HIS A 159 -6.17 18.77 -3.60
N TRP A 160 -6.99 19.00 -4.64
CA TRP A 160 -6.85 18.34 -5.92
C TRP A 160 -5.55 18.71 -6.66
N GLY A 161 -5.10 19.97 -6.57
CA GLY A 161 -3.80 20.40 -7.10
C GLY A 161 -2.62 19.64 -6.47
N THR A 162 -2.71 19.37 -5.17
CA THR A 162 -1.72 18.57 -4.44
C THR A 162 -1.77 17.11 -4.88
N VAL A 163 -2.96 16.52 -4.98
CA VAL A 163 -3.15 15.14 -5.47
C VAL A 163 -2.61 14.98 -6.90
N LYS A 164 -2.89 15.93 -7.79
CA LYS A 164 -2.32 15.94 -9.14
C LYS A 164 -0.79 15.94 -9.11
N SER A 165 -0.17 16.66 -8.17
CA SER A 165 1.29 16.66 -8.02
C SER A 165 1.83 15.29 -7.62
N ILE A 166 1.16 14.61 -6.68
CA ILE A 166 1.48 13.22 -6.29
C ILE A 166 1.38 12.28 -7.50
N LEU A 167 0.30 12.37 -8.29
CA LEU A 167 0.12 11.55 -9.49
C LEU A 167 1.21 11.81 -10.55
N LYS A 168 1.61 13.07 -10.77
CA LYS A 168 2.71 13.42 -11.68
C LYS A 168 4.05 12.87 -11.21
N TYR A 169 4.27 12.81 -9.90
CA TYR A 169 5.46 12.20 -9.31
C TYR A 169 5.43 10.68 -9.45
N LEU A 170 4.30 10.04 -9.17
CA LEU A 170 4.11 8.60 -9.39
C LEU A 170 4.34 8.22 -10.85
N LYS A 171 3.90 9.05 -11.81
CA LYS A 171 4.21 8.85 -13.23
C LYS A 171 5.70 8.88 -13.53
N ARG A 172 6.47 9.73 -12.85
CA ARG A 172 7.94 9.79 -12.99
C ARG A 172 8.62 8.55 -12.41
N THR A 173 8.07 8.04 -11.31
CA THR A 173 8.69 7.01 -10.46
C THR A 173 7.98 5.66 -10.52
N LYS A 174 7.20 5.42 -11.59
CA LYS A 174 6.37 4.21 -11.72
C LYS A 174 7.19 2.94 -11.85
N ASP A 175 8.41 3.06 -12.37
CA ASP A 175 9.33 1.95 -12.64
C ASP A 175 10.39 1.80 -11.54
N ILE A 176 10.24 2.52 -10.42
CA ILE A 176 11.11 2.36 -9.25
C ILE A 176 10.61 1.18 -8.41
N PHE A 177 11.57 0.41 -7.89
CA PHE A 177 11.33 -0.79 -7.08
C PHE A 177 11.70 -0.51 -5.62
N LEU A 178 10.93 -1.10 -4.71
CA LEU A 178 11.34 -1.24 -3.33
C LEU A 178 12.14 -2.54 -3.22
N ILE A 179 13.44 -2.45 -2.93
CA ILE A 179 14.34 -3.62 -2.87
C ILE A 179 14.57 -4.01 -1.42
N TYR A 180 14.39 -5.29 -1.12
CA TYR A 180 14.84 -5.96 0.09
C TYR A 180 16.09 -6.77 -0.22
N GLY A 181 17.01 -6.76 0.72
CA GLY A 181 18.30 -7.44 0.64
C GLY A 181 19.36 -6.59 1.33
N GLY A 182 20.48 -7.19 1.70
CA GLY A 182 21.51 -6.51 2.48
C GLY A 182 22.46 -7.49 3.14
N VAL A 183 23.43 -6.92 3.86
CA VAL A 183 24.46 -7.68 4.59
C VAL A 183 23.97 -8.09 5.98
N GLU A 184 22.97 -7.39 6.53
CA GLU A 184 22.40 -7.65 7.85
C GLU A 184 20.87 -7.48 7.84
N LEU A 185 20.17 -8.31 8.63
CA LEU A 185 18.73 -8.20 8.89
C LEU A 185 18.49 -7.41 10.18
N ILE A 186 18.62 -6.08 10.10
CA ILE A 186 18.35 -5.18 11.22
C ILE A 186 17.01 -4.45 10.96
N LEU A 187 16.13 -4.49 11.97
CA LEU A 187 14.91 -3.69 11.98
C LEU A 187 15.18 -2.38 12.73
N GLU A 188 15.41 -1.30 11.98
CA GLU A 188 15.46 0.05 12.53
C GLU A 188 14.12 0.75 12.29
N GLY A 189 13.55 1.32 13.33
CA GLY A 189 12.31 2.08 13.27
C GLY A 189 12.56 3.52 13.70
N TYR A 190 12.11 4.47 12.89
CA TYR A 190 12.17 5.89 13.22
C TYR A 190 10.75 6.41 13.46
N SER A 191 10.55 7.15 14.55
CA SER A 191 9.27 7.80 14.85
C SER A 191 9.52 9.27 15.11
N ASP A 192 8.82 10.14 14.37
CA ASP A 192 8.89 11.59 14.54
C ASP A 192 7.49 12.14 14.82
N PRO A 193 7.22 12.61 16.04
CA PRO A 193 6.01 13.32 16.38
C PRO A 193 6.17 14.83 16.17
N SER A 194 5.18 15.45 15.54
CA SER A 194 5.05 16.90 15.41
C SER A 194 3.94 17.42 16.33
N PHE A 195 4.17 18.56 16.97
CA PHE A 195 3.20 19.20 17.88
C PHE A 195 2.28 20.16 17.14
N GLN A 196 0.96 20.06 17.36
CA GLN A 196 -0.07 20.95 16.79
C GLN A 196 0.11 21.26 15.29
N SER A 197 0.46 20.25 14.50
CA SER A 197 0.79 20.41 13.09
C SER A 197 -0.43 20.43 12.17
N ASP A 198 -1.61 20.09 12.70
CA ASP A 198 -2.90 20.26 12.00
C ASP A 198 -3.47 21.68 12.23
N ASP A 199 -3.56 22.48 11.16
CA ASP A 199 -4.12 23.84 11.22
C ASP A 199 -5.65 23.84 11.46
N ASP A 200 -6.35 22.70 11.28
CA ASP A 200 -7.81 22.62 11.43
C ASP A 200 -8.28 22.20 12.83
N ASP A 201 -7.58 21.26 13.48
CA ASP A 201 -7.97 20.73 14.80
C ASP A 201 -6.83 20.67 15.83
N ALA A 202 -5.69 21.29 15.52
CA ALA A 202 -4.50 21.36 16.38
C ALA A 202 -3.96 19.99 16.83
N LYS A 203 -4.30 18.90 16.13
CA LYS A 203 -3.76 17.58 16.46
C LYS A 203 -2.30 17.46 16.04
N SER A 204 -1.57 16.72 16.87
CA SER A 204 -0.21 16.27 16.58
C SER A 204 -0.21 15.18 15.52
N GLN A 205 0.81 15.16 14.66
CA GLN A 205 1.00 14.12 13.65
C GLN A 205 2.24 13.32 13.98
N SER A 206 2.14 11.99 13.95
CA SER A 206 3.30 11.09 14.07
C SER A 206 3.54 10.37 12.74
N GLY A 207 4.77 10.44 12.27
CA GLY A 207 5.28 9.62 11.18
C GLY A 207 6.08 8.47 11.75
N VAL A 208 5.93 7.28 11.16
CA VAL A 208 6.79 6.12 11.44
C VAL A 208 7.33 5.56 10.14
N VAL A 209 8.63 5.31 10.10
CA VAL A 209 9.34 4.66 8.97
C VAL A 209 9.99 3.40 9.49
#